data_AF-A0A2V5QI34-F1
#
_entry.id   AF-A0A2V5QI34-F1
#
_cell.length_a   1.000
_cell.length_b   1.000
_cell.length_c   1.000
_cell.angle_alpha   90.00
_cell.angle_beta   90.00
_cell.angle_gamma   90.00
#
_symmetry.space_group_name_H-M   'P 1'
#
loop_
_entity.id
_entity.type
_entity.pdbx_description
1 polymer ?
#
loop_
_entity_poly.entity_id
_entity_poly.type
_entity_poly.pdbx_seq_one_letter_code
_entity_poly.pdbx_strand_id
1 'polypeptide(L)'
;MDLNSLIQLKRKRFEQLERDIAEPALFSNRQRASEIMREHANIKQLLAKWDELENARKQLDDNRELAMSRDVEIAAMADDEIPEL
;
A
#
# COMPACT_ATOMS: atom_id res chain seq x y z
N MET A 1 -0.46 -10.24 14.61
CA MET A 1 0.81 -9.78 14.00
C MET A 1 0.51 -8.47 13.31
N ASP A 2 1.15 -7.37 13.72
CA ASP A 2 0.91 -6.05 13.11
C ASP A 2 1.71 -5.93 11.79
N LEU A 3 0.99 -5.97 10.67
CA LEU A 3 1.57 -5.84 9.33
C LEU A 3 2.25 -4.47 9.13
N ASN A 4 1.71 -3.40 9.72
CA ASN A 4 2.30 -2.07 9.60
C ASN A 4 3.70 -2.04 10.19
N SER A 5 3.87 -2.56 11.42
CA SER A 5 5.18 -2.68 12.05
C SER A 5 6.19 -3.46 11.20
N LEU A 6 5.77 -4.55 10.54
CA LEU A 6 6.64 -5.32 9.65
C LEU A 6 7.04 -4.54 8.40
N ILE A 7 6.11 -3.78 7.81
CA ILE A 7 6.40 -2.93 6.66
C ILE A 7 7.38 -1.82 7.03
N GLN A 8 7.24 -1.21 8.21
CA GLN A 8 8.19 -0.20 8.69
C GLN A 8 9.61 -0.77 8.83
N LEU A 9 9.73 -2.01 9.34
CA LEU A 9 11.03 -2.70 9.38
C LEU A 9 11.59 -2.93 7.97
N LYS A 10 10.75 -3.31 7.00
CA LYS A 10 11.15 -3.49 5.60
C LYS A 10 11.57 -2.18 4.95
N ARG A 11 10.88 -1.06 5.22
CA ARG A 11 11.26 0.28 4.74
C ARG A 11 12.64 0.70 5.28
N LYS A 12 12.88 0.53 6.59
CA LYS A 12 14.20 0.79 7.19
C LYS A 12 15.31 -0.07 6.58
N ARG A 13 15.04 -1.35 6.34
CA ARG A 13 16.01 -2.24 5.67
C ARG A 13 16.27 -1.80 4.23
N PHE A 14 15.23 -1.40 3.50
CA PHE A 14 15.34 -0.89 2.14
C PHE A 14 16.27 0.33 2.06
N GLU A 15 16.07 1.32 2.95
CA GLU A 15 16.94 2.50 3.03
C GLU A 15 18.39 2.15 3.37
N GLN A 16 18.62 1.14 4.22
CA GLN A 16 19.97 0.68 4.50
C GLN A 16 20.61 0.05 3.26
N LEU A 17 19.87 -0.77 2.51
CA LEU A 17 20.37 -1.37 1.27
C LEU A 17 20.70 -0.30 0.23
N GLU A 18 19.90 0.75 0.12
CA GLU A 18 20.19 1.88 -0.78
C GLU A 18 21.49 2.59 -0.40
N ARG A 19 21.77 2.76 0.89
CA ARG A 19 23.06 3.28 1.37
C ARG A 19 24.21 2.33 1.02
N ASP A 20 24.04 1.03 1.26
CA ASP A 20 25.05 0.02 0.96
C ASP A 20 25.35 -0.05 -0.56
N ILE A 21 24.33 0.12 -1.42
CA ILE A 21 24.46 0.15 -2.88
C ILE A 21 25.21 1.39 -3.37
N ALA A 22 25.03 2.52 -2.69
CA ALA A 22 25.74 3.76 -3.02
C ALA A 22 27.25 3.70 -2.71
N GLU A 23 27.71 2.74 -1.91
CA GLU A 23 29.13 2.55 -1.61
C GLU A 23 29.88 1.87 -2.76
N PRO A 24 30.87 2.52 -3.41
CA PRO A 24 31.62 1.91 -4.52
C PRO A 24 32.36 0.61 -4.12
N ALA A 25 32.72 0.50 -2.84
CA ALA A 25 33.39 -0.67 -2.27
C ALA A 25 32.53 -1.94 -2.32
N LEU A 26 31.19 -1.83 -2.43
CA LEU A 26 30.29 -2.99 -2.54
C LEU A 26 30.69 -3.91 -3.70
N PHE A 27 31.07 -3.31 -4.83
CA PHE A 27 31.38 -4.05 -6.06
C PHE A 27 32.76 -4.72 -6.06
N SER A 28 33.56 -4.49 -5.01
CA SER A 28 34.80 -5.24 -4.78
C SER A 28 34.55 -6.72 -4.49
N ASN A 29 33.37 -7.06 -3.93
CA ASN A 29 32.91 -8.41 -3.72
C ASN A 29 31.61 -8.67 -4.51
N ARG A 30 31.76 -9.30 -5.68
CA ARG A 30 30.63 -9.59 -6.58
C ARG A 30 29.52 -10.43 -5.95
N GLN A 31 29.87 -11.37 -5.08
CA GLN A 31 28.87 -12.21 -4.41
C GLN A 31 28.01 -11.37 -3.47
N ARG A 32 28.66 -10.57 -2.60
CA ARG A 32 27.97 -9.66 -1.69
C ARG A 32 27.11 -8.63 -2.43
N ALA A 33 27.63 -8.07 -3.52
CA ALA A 33 26.87 -7.14 -4.38
C ALA A 33 25.61 -7.81 -4.95
N SER A 34 25.70 -9.06 -5.43
CA SER A 34 24.55 -9.79 -5.94
C SER A 34 23.48 -10.06 -4.87
N GLU A 35 23.91 -10.42 -3.66
CA GLU A 35 23.02 -10.66 -2.52
C GLU A 35 22.26 -9.39 -2.12
N ILE A 36 22.97 -8.27 -1.98
CA ILE A 36 22.39 -6.96 -1.64
C ILE A 36 21.40 -6.50 -2.72
N MET A 37 21.78 -6.60 -4.00
CA MET A 37 20.90 -6.20 -5.11
C MET A 37 19.63 -7.06 -5.18
N ARG A 38 19.74 -8.37 -4.89
CA ARG A 38 18.60 -9.29 -4.85
C ARG A 38 17.67 -8.97 -3.68
N GLU A 39 18.22 -8.73 -2.48
CA GLU A 39 17.43 -8.35 -1.32
C GLU A 39 16.71 -7.03 -1.57
N HIS A 40 17.40 -6.03 -2.12
CA HIS A 40 16.83 -4.73 -2.48
C HIS A 40 15.66 -4.89 -3.46
N ALA A 41 15.83 -5.67 -4.53
CA ALA A 41 14.76 -5.93 -5.51
C ALA A 41 13.54 -6.61 -4.87
N ASN A 42 13.76 -7.59 -3.99
CA ASN A 42 12.69 -8.30 -3.30
C ASN A 42 11.91 -7.36 -2.36
N ILE A 43 12.60 -6.52 -1.59
CA ILE A 43 11.95 -5.57 -0.69
C ILE A 43 11.21 -4.49 -1.49
N LYS A 44 11.76 -4.02 -2.61
CA LYS A 44 11.08 -3.08 -3.51
C LYS A 44 9.73 -3.62 -3.99
N GLN A 45 9.71 -4.87 -4.45
CA GLN A 45 8.47 -5.53 -4.90
C GLN A 45 7.47 -5.70 -3.75
N LEU A 46 7.94 -6.04 -2.55
CA LEU A 46 7.10 -6.16 -1.37
C LEU A 46 6.44 -4.82 -1.01
N LEU A 47 7.21 -3.73 -1.00
CA LEU A 47 6.69 -2.39 -0.70
C LEU A 47 5.69 -1.93 -1.77
N ALA A 48 5.95 -2.19 -3.05
CA ALA A 48 5.01 -1.85 -4.12
C ALA A 48 3.65 -2.57 -3.93
N LYS A 49 3.66 -3.88 -3.63
CA LYS A 49 2.43 -4.64 -3.34
C LYS A 49 1.70 -4.13 -2.10
N TRP A 50 2.44 -3.65 -1.10
CA TRP A 50 1.85 -3.05 0.09
C TRP A 50 1.13 -1.75 -0.27
N ASP A 51 1.77 -0.88 -1.05
CA ASP A 51 1.15 0.38 -1.50
C ASP A 51 -0.11 0.11 -2.35
N GLU A 52 -0.10 -0.91 -3.22
CA GLU A 52 -1.28 -1.38 -3.96
C GLU A 52 -2.42 -1.83 -3.03
N LEU A 53 -2.10 -2.60 -1.98
CA LEU A 53 -3.06 -3.05 -1.00
C LEU A 53 -3.68 -1.88 -0.22
N GLU A 54 -2.88 -0.91 0.22
CA GLU A 54 -3.37 0.28 0.91
C GLU A 54 -4.30 1.10 0.02
N ASN A 55 -3.94 1.28 -1.25
CA ASN A 55 -4.80 1.98 -2.20
C ASN A 55 -6.13 1.23 -2.43
N ALA A 56 -6.09 -0.09 -2.60
CA ALA A 56 -7.29 -0.90 -2.76
C ALA A 56 -8.23 -0.83 -1.54
N ARG A 57 -7.66 -0.80 -0.32
CA ARG A 57 -8.44 -0.61 0.92
C ARG A 57 -9.12 0.75 0.94
N LYS A 58 -8.37 1.81 0.62
CA LYS A 58 -8.92 3.16 0.56
C LYS A 58 -10.06 3.24 -0.46
N GLN A 59 -9.86 2.72 -1.67
CA GLN A 59 -10.91 2.70 -2.68
C GLN A 59 -12.14 1.90 -2.24
N LEU A 60 -11.96 0.80 -1.51
CA LEU A 60 -13.07 0.02 -0.98
C LEU A 60 -13.88 0.83 0.04
N ASP A 61 -13.20 1.53 0.94
CA ASP A 61 -13.86 2.35 1.96
C ASP A 61 -14.56 3.56 1.33
N ASP A 62 -13.90 4.28 0.41
CA ASP A 62 -14.50 5.39 -0.35
C ASP A 62 -15.76 4.92 -1.12
N ASN A 63 -15.71 3.74 -1.76
CA ASN A 63 -16.86 3.18 -2.49
C ASN A 63 -18.01 2.76 -1.55
N ARG A 64 -17.69 2.28 -0.34
CA ARG A 64 -18.71 1.94 0.66
C ARG A 64 -19.43 3.19 1.16
N GLU A 65 -18.68 4.26 1.44
CA GLU A 65 -19.26 5.55 1.83
C GLU A 65 -20.17 6.10 0.73
N LEU A 66 -19.72 6.05 -0.53
CA LEU A 66 -20.53 6.49 -1.67
C LEU A 66 -21.82 5.68 -1.84
N ALA A 67 -21.74 4.35 -1.71
CA ALA A 67 -22.91 3.48 -1.79
C ALA A 67 -23.93 3.79 -0.69
N MET A 68 -23.46 3.97 0.56
CA MET A 68 -24.33 4.34 1.69
C MET A 68 -24.98 5.72 1.48
N SER A 69 -24.23 6.72 0.99
CA SER A 69 -24.77 8.05 0.69
C SER A 69 -25.88 7.98 -0.37
N ARG A 70 -25.65 7.19 -1.43
CA ARG A 70 -26.62 6.99 -2.50
C ARG A 70 -27.89 6.30 -2.01
N ASP A 71 -27.79 5.32 -1.13
CA ASP A 71 -28.96 4.65 -0.54
C ASP A 71 -29.79 5.64 0.31
N VAL A 72 -29.14 6.54 1.06
CA VAL A 72 -29.82 7.58 1.85
C VAL A 72 -30.51 8.62 0.94
N GLU A 73 -29.83 9.09 -0.10
CA GLU A 73 -30.42 10.02 -1.07
C GLU A 73 -31.61 9.40 -1.82
N ILE A 74 -31.48 8.14 -2.26
CA ILE A 74 -32.57 7.41 -2.93
C ILE A 74 -33.74 7.19 -1.97
N ALA A 75 -33.49 6.85 -0.71
CA ALA A 75 -34.55 6.68 0.29
C ALA A 75 -35.32 8.00 0.52
N ALA A 76 -34.61 9.12 0.63
CA ALA A 76 -35.23 10.44 0.78
C ALA A 76 -36.11 10.81 -0.44
N MET A 77 -35.61 10.55 -1.66
CA MET A 77 -36.41 10.77 -2.88
C MET A 77 -37.65 9.88 -2.93
N ALA A 78 -37.54 8.63 -2.49
CA ALA A 78 -38.66 7.70 -2.47
C ALA A 78 -39.74 8.15 -1.46
N ASP A 79 -39.35 8.68 -0.30
CA ASP A 79 -40.28 9.26 0.68
C ASP A 79 -41.00 10.51 0.12
N ASP A 80 -40.28 11.38 -0.59
CA ASP A 80 -40.85 12.58 -1.24
C ASP A 80 -41.84 12.23 -2.38
N GLU A 81 -41.72 11.05 -2.99
CA GLU A 81 -42.61 10.58 -4.07
C GLU A 81 -43.90 9.91 -3.58
N ILE A 82 -44.06 9.64 -2.28
CA ILE A 82 -45.30 9.05 -1.74
C ILE A 82 -46.40 10.14 -1.71
N PRO A 83 -47.52 9.97 -2.45
CA PRO A 83 -48.62 10.93 -2.39
C PRO A 83 -49.24 10.94 -0.99
N GLU A 84 -49.50 12.13 -0.42
CA GLU A 84 -50.32 12.26 0.78
C GLU A 84 -51.72 11.68 0.48
N LEU A 85 -52.08 10.60 1.20
CA LEU A 85 -53.40 9.96 1.13
C LEU A 85 -54.51 10.86 1.68
#